data_AF-A0A0C9TSY4-F1
#
_entry.id   AF-A0A0C9TSY4-F1
#
_cell.length_a   1.000
_cell.length_b   1.000
_cell.length_c   1.000
_cell.angle_alpha   90.00
_cell.angle_beta   90.00
_cell.angle_gamma   90.00
#
_symmetry.space_group_name_H-M   'P 1'
#
loop_
_entity.id
_entity.type
_entity.pdbx_description
1 polymer ?
#
loop_
_entity_poly.entity_id
_entity_poly.type
_entity_poly.pdbx_seq_one_letter_code
_entity_poly.pdbx_strand_id
1 'polypeptide(L)' 'MASPRHLAIVSLPGWGHLRPLLALSRKIVDQKPDVVVTILAAGEVIKKAHLELDRYFSGEQKLKDNIRYHYSFQ' A
#
# COMPACT_ATOMS: atom_id res chain seq x y z
N MET A 1 11.69 -22.65 -0.10
CA MET A 1 11.22 -21.40 0.55
C MET A 1 9.85 -21.08 -0.04
N ALA A 2 8.82 -20.91 0.79
CA ALA A 2 7.50 -20.54 0.29
C ALA A 2 7.55 -19.12 -0.31
N SER A 3 6.96 -18.92 -1.48
CA SER A 3 6.83 -17.60 -2.08
C SER A 3 5.93 -16.70 -1.20
N PRO A 4 6.29 -15.43 -0.99
CA PRO A 4 5.45 -14.50 -0.24
C PRO A 4 4.07 -14.40 -0.88
N ARG A 5 3.02 -14.30 -0.05
CA ARG A 5 1.64 -14.20 -0.55
C ARG A 5 1.42 -12.79 -1.05
N HIS A 6 0.88 -12.65 -2.27
CA HIS A 6 0.65 -11.35 -2.88
C HIS A 6 -0.84 -10.99 -2.86
N LEU A 7 -1.16 -9.80 -2.34
CA LEU A 7 -2.48 -9.20 -2.41
C LEU A 7 -2.42 -7.96 -3.31
N ALA A 8 -3.17 -7.95 -4.41
CA ALA A 8 -3.33 -6.79 -5.27
C ALA A 8 -4.64 -6.05 -4.95
N ILE A 9 -4.58 -4.73 -4.87
CA ILE A 9 -5.72 -3.84 -4.63
C ILE A 9 -5.75 -2.79 -5.73
N VAL A 10 -6.89 -2.60 -6.38
CA VAL A 10 -7.09 -1.53 -7.38
C VAL A 10 -7.92 -0.42 -6.75
N SER A 11 -7.41 0.80 -6.77
CA SER A 11 -8.14 1.99 -6.31
C SER A 11 -8.60 2.82 -7.50
N LEU A 12 -9.88 3.19 -7.48
CA LEU A 12 -10.38 4.27 -8.32
C LEU A 12 -9.68 5.59 -7.97
N PRO A 13 -9.57 6.54 -8.92
CA PRO A 13 -9.00 7.86 -8.66
C PRO A 13 -9.76 8.57 -7.54
N GLY A 14 -9.03 9.12 -6.57
CA GLY A 14 -9.62 9.91 -5.49
C GLY A 14 -9.05 9.57 -4.12
N TRP A 15 -8.78 10.60 -3.32
CA TRP A 15 -8.17 10.42 -2.01
C TRP A 15 -9.08 9.68 -1.01
N GLY A 16 -10.39 9.87 -1.13
CA GLY A 16 -11.38 9.16 -0.31
C GLY A 16 -11.40 7.64 -0.55
N HIS A 17 -11.01 7.17 -1.74
CA HIS A 17 -10.85 5.75 -2.04
C HIS A 17 -9.48 5.24 -1.58
N LEU A 18 -8.41 5.99 -1.87
CA LEU A 18 -7.04 5.53 -1.64
C LEU A 18 -6.67 5.50 -0.15
N ARG A 19 -6.99 6.56 0.61
CA ARG A 19 -6.60 6.66 2.03
C ARG A 19 -7.03 5.47 2.90
N PRO A 20 -8.29 5.01 2.89
CA PRO A 20 -8.68 3.85 3.69
C PRO A 20 -7.98 2.56 3.24
N LEU A 21 -7.64 2.42 1.96
CA LEU A 21 -6.89 1.26 1.45
C LEU A 21 -5.45 1.25 1.98
N LEU A 22 -4.80 2.41 2.16
CA LEU A 22 -3.49 2.50 2.80
C LEU A 22 -3.55 2.01 4.26
N ALA A 23 -4.57 2.45 5.01
CA ALA A 23 -4.76 2.03 6.40
C ALA A 23 -5.08 0.53 6.52
N LEU A 24 -5.89 0.00 5.60
CA LEU A 24 -6.16 -1.43 5.51
C LEU A 24 -4.88 -2.23 5.20
N SER A 25 -4.10 -1.77 4.22
CA SER A 25 -2.85 -2.41 3.83
C SER A 25 -1.86 -2.48 4.99
N ARG A 26 -1.76 -1.39 5.78
CA ARG A 26 -0.97 -1.37 7.02
C ARG A 26 -1.41 -2.46 7.99
N LYS A 27 -2.72 -2.58 8.27
CA LYS A 27 -3.24 -3.62 9.17
C LYS A 27 -2.97 -5.04 8.66
N ILE A 28 -3.01 -5.24 7.34
CA ILE A 28 -2.75 -6.55 6.74
C ILE A 28 -1.29 -6.95 6.93
N VAL A 29 -0.33 -6.07 6.61
CA VAL A 29 1.10 -6.41 6.74
C VAL A 29 1.53 -6.55 8.20
N ASP A 30 0.88 -5.84 9.12
CA ASP A 30 1.09 -5.97 10.56
C ASP A 30 0.62 -7.34 11.08
N GLN A 31 -0.58 -7.79 10.68
CA GLN A 31 -1.12 -9.10 11.10
C GLN A 31 -0.53 -10.28 10.34
N LYS A 32 -0.08 -10.07 9.10
CA LYS A 32 0.46 -11.09 8.20
C LYS A 32 1.73 -10.57 7.52
N PRO A 33 2.89 -10.60 8.21
CA PRO A 33 4.15 -10.10 7.68
C PRO A 33 4.65 -10.84 6.44
N ASP A 34 4.10 -12.02 6.14
CA ASP A 34 4.37 -12.82 4.94
C ASP A 34 3.55 -12.39 3.71
N VAL A 35 2.66 -11.41 3.87
CA VAL A 35 1.84 -10.85 2.80
C VAL A 35 2.47 -9.56 2.27
N VAL A 36 2.62 -9.48 0.96
CA VAL A 36 2.97 -8.28 0.22
C VAL A 36 1.71 -7.69 -0.39
N VAL A 37 1.41 -6.43 -0.06
CA VAL A 37 0.27 -5.70 -0.62
C VAL A 37 0.74 -4.81 -1.75
N THR A 38 0.07 -4.87 -2.90
CA THR A 38 0.34 -4.02 -4.05
C THR A 38 -0.91 -3.19 -4.38
N ILE A 39 -0.81 -1.87 -4.34
CA ILE A 39 -1.91 -0.95 -4.65
C ILE A 39 -1.68 -0.35 -6.04
N LEU A 40 -2.60 -0.62 -6.96
CA LEU A 40 -2.69 -0.02 -8.27
C LEU A 40 -3.59 1.20 -8.18
N ALA A 41 -3.05 2.39 -8.43
CA ALA A 41 -3.78 3.64 -8.28
C ALA A 41 -3.46 4.63 -9.41
N ALA A 42 -4.37 5.60 -9.59
CA ALA A 42 -4.35 6.61 -10.65
C ALA A 42 -4.06 8.01 -10.13
N GLY A 43 -3.33 8.79 -10.91
CA GLY A 43 -3.33 10.25 -10.79
C GLY A 43 -2.54 10.83 -9.61
N GLU A 44 -2.72 12.14 -9.38
CA GLU A 44 -1.88 12.94 -8.45
C GLU A 44 -1.99 12.53 -6.98
N VAL A 45 -2.98 11.69 -6.62
CA VAL A 45 -3.17 11.20 -5.25
C VAL A 45 -2.06 10.27 -4.77
N ILE A 46 -1.22 9.75 -5.68
CA ILE A 46 -0.09 8.86 -5.35
C ILE A 46 0.97 9.57 -4.50
N LYS A 47 1.26 10.85 -4.78
CA LYS A 47 2.21 11.64 -3.96
C LYS A 47 1.70 11.75 -2.52
N LYS A 48 0.40 11.97 -2.33
CA LYS A 48 -0.24 12.00 -1.00
C LYS A 48 -0.19 10.63 -0.32
N ALA A 49 -0.32 9.54 -1.09
CA ALA A 49 -0.23 8.19 -0.54
C ALA A 49 1.16 7.88 0.04
N HIS A 50 2.23 8.34 -0.61
CA HIS A 50 3.60 8.13 -0.11
C HIS A 50 3.79 8.78 1.27
N LEU A 51 3.39 10.05 1.41
CA LEU A 51 3.47 10.80 2.67
C LEU A 51 2.62 10.18 3.78
N GLU A 52 1.43 9.68 3.45
CA GLU A 52 0.54 9.04 4.43
C GLU A 52 1.10 7.69 4.88
N LEU A 53 1.70 6.91 3.99
CA LEU A 53 2.39 5.67 4.37
C LEU A 53 3.62 5.94 5.23
N ASP A 54 4.42 6.97 4.92
CA ASP A 54 5.55 7.36 5.78
C ASP A 54 5.10 7.62 7.23
N ARG A 55 3.93 8.24 7.38
CA ARG A 55 3.30 8.44 8.69
C ARG A 55 2.89 7.14 9.37
N TYR A 56 2.31 6.19 8.62
CA TYR A 56 1.87 4.90 9.18
C TYR A 56 3.03 3.99 9.61
N PHE A 57 4.21 4.15 9.02
CA PHE A 57 5.36 3.26 9.22
C PHE A 57 6.57 3.96 9.86
N SER A 58 6.38 5.09 10.54
CA SER A 58 7.46 5.80 11.25
C SER A 58 8.15 4.87 12.27
N GLY A 59 9.34 4.37 11.93
CA GLY A 59 10.11 3.43 12.74
C GLY A 59 10.04 1.95 12.31
N GLU A 60 9.26 1.60 11.28
CA GLU A 60 8.97 0.21 10.88
C GLU A 60 9.24 -0.07 9.39
N GLN A 61 10.47 0.21 8.96
CA GLN A 61 10.87 0.15 7.55
C GLN A 61 10.62 -1.22 6.88
N LYS A 62 10.86 -2.34 7.60
CA LYS A 62 10.67 -3.70 7.06
C LYS A 62 9.21 -3.99 6.68
N LEU A 63 8.24 -3.46 7.42
CA LEU A 63 6.83 -3.66 7.12
C LEU A 63 6.35 -2.74 5.99
N LYS A 64 6.99 -1.56 5.86
CA LYS A 64 6.75 -0.65 4.74
C LYS A 64 7.14 -1.27 3.40
N ASP A 65 8.23 -2.05 3.36
CA ASP A 65 8.72 -2.71 2.14
C ASP A 65 7.73 -3.75 1.57
N ASN A 66 6.79 -4.22 2.40
CA ASN A 66 5.69 -5.10 1.98
C ASN A 66 4.52 -4.36 1.32
N ILE A 67 4.52 -3.03 1.25
CA ILE A 67 3.50 -2.24 0.55
C ILE A 67 4.13 -1.61 -0.70
N ARG A 68 3.64 -2.03 -1.87
CA ARG A 68 4.05 -1.53 -3.17
C ARG A 68 2.93 -0.71 -3.79
N TYR A 69 3.29 0.31 -4.57
CA TYR A 69 2.33 1.15 -5.28
C TYR A 69 2.80 1.31 -6.72
N HIS A 70 1.90 1.04 -7.65
CA HIS A 70 2.18 1.17 -9.08
C HIS A 70 1.21 2.16 -9.70
N TYR A 71 1.78 3.09 -10.47
CA TYR A 71 1.05 3.93 -11.39
C TYR A 71 0.66 3.08 -12.59
N SER A 72 -0.62 3.03 -12.94
CA SER A 72 -1.08 2.30 -14.12
C SER A 72 -2.17 3.08 -14.85
N PHE A 73 -1.79 4.09 -15.62
CA PHE A 73 -2.62 4.66 -16.68
C PHE A 73 -1.69 4.99 -17.85
N GLN A 74 -1.47 4.00 -18.74
CA GLN A 74 -1.27 4.30 -20.15
C GLN A 74 -2.55 4.94 -20.69
#